data_AF-A0A5E4Z235-F1
#
_entry.id   AF-A0A5E4Z235-F1
#
_cell.length_a   1.000
_cell.length_b   1.000
_cell.length_c   1.000
_cell.angle_alpha   90.00
_cell.angle_beta   90.00
_cell.angle_gamma   90.00
#
_symmetry.space_group_name_H-M   'P 1'
#
loop_
_entity.id
_entity.type
_entity.pdbx_description
1 polymer ?
#
loop_
_entity_poly.entity_id
_entity_poly.type
_entity_poly.pdbx_seq_one_letter_code
_entity_poly.pdbx_strand_id
1 'polypeptide(L)'
;MIASHNVIALDRVSAEAWKNGGGVTRTLATHDGSPSQWRVSLAEITQDGPYSRFDGVVRHSLIVAGRGIVLRNGSNTVVLAPGVPAQYDGEPVWEASLVDGACQALNVMVDRNSWLARVETLAPETVAEFVPRIGSVLVVFSGDGRCEIRRAGERCMMPPRTFVTLDADASPLTCTLTSSALEDAMPCAVVVIEPLA
;
A
#
# COMPACT_ATOMS: atom_id res chain seq x y z
N MET A 1 18.43 11.19 -0.03
CA MET A 1 19.36 10.12 0.43
C MET A 1 18.55 8.88 0.79
N ILE A 2 18.80 7.74 0.17
CA ILE A 2 18.20 6.45 0.53
C ILE A 2 19.14 5.75 1.52
N ALA A 3 19.08 6.15 2.79
CA ALA A 3 19.85 5.49 3.85
C ALA A 3 19.17 4.16 4.23
N SER A 4 19.95 3.08 4.38
CA SER A 4 19.44 1.77 4.83
C SER A 4 18.75 1.80 6.21
N HIS A 5 19.09 2.78 7.05
CA HIS A 5 18.46 2.99 8.35
C HIS A 5 17.00 3.46 8.25
N ASN A 6 16.55 3.92 7.08
CA ASN A 6 15.17 4.35 6.84
C ASN A 6 14.26 3.19 6.40
N VAL A 7 14.81 1.99 6.22
CA VAL A 7 14.05 0.77 5.92
C VAL A 7 13.49 0.21 7.22
N ILE A 8 12.17 0.15 7.33
CA ILE A 8 11.45 -0.23 8.55
C ILE A 8 10.85 -1.62 8.35
N ALA A 9 11.13 -2.53 9.29
CA ALA A 9 10.49 -3.85 9.33
C ALA A 9 9.04 -3.73 9.79
N LEU A 10 8.12 -4.46 9.14
CA LEU A 10 6.69 -4.39 9.43
C LEU A 10 6.34 -4.80 10.86
N ASP A 11 7.12 -5.72 11.44
CA ASP A 11 6.95 -6.18 12.83
C ASP A 11 7.33 -5.13 13.88
N ARG A 12 8.04 -4.07 13.48
CA ARG A 12 8.33 -2.90 14.33
C ARG A 12 7.23 -1.86 14.32
N VAL A 13 6.22 -2.01 13.45
CA VAL A 13 5.05 -1.12 13.40
C VAL A 13 3.96 -1.71 14.27
N SER A 14 3.52 -0.93 15.25
CA SER A 14 2.42 -1.31 16.16
C SER A 14 1.14 -1.60 15.37
N ALA A 15 0.49 -2.71 15.73
CA ALA A 15 -0.82 -3.05 15.21
C ALA A 15 -1.90 -2.47 16.13
N GLU A 16 -2.88 -1.79 15.53
CA GLU A 16 -4.04 -1.22 16.20
C GLU A 16 -5.26 -2.10 15.91
N ALA A 17 -5.83 -2.71 16.96
CA ALA A 17 -7.03 -3.50 16.83
C ALA A 17 -8.25 -2.64 16.49
N TRP A 18 -9.07 -3.12 15.56
CA TRP A 18 -10.31 -2.44 15.20
C TRP A 18 -11.33 -2.57 16.32
N LYS A 19 -12.16 -1.53 16.50
CA LYS A 19 -13.21 -1.49 17.54
C LYS A 19 -14.24 -2.63 17.40
N ASN A 20 -14.47 -3.09 16.18
CA ASN A 20 -15.40 -4.20 15.88
C ASN A 20 -14.75 -5.59 16.00
N GLY A 21 -13.46 -5.67 16.34
CA GLY A 21 -12.72 -6.92 16.45
C GLY A 21 -12.43 -7.63 15.12
N GLY A 22 -12.78 -7.03 13.97
CA GLY A 22 -12.68 -7.69 12.67
C GLY A 22 -11.31 -7.66 12.00
N GLY A 23 -10.30 -7.16 12.71
CA GLY A 23 -8.97 -6.99 12.15
C GLY A 23 -8.06 -6.08 12.96
N VAL A 24 -6.88 -5.84 12.39
CA VAL A 24 -5.88 -4.89 12.89
C VAL A 24 -5.34 -4.04 11.75
N THR A 25 -4.86 -2.84 12.06
CA THR A 25 -4.16 -1.97 11.11
C THR A 25 -2.75 -1.64 11.62
N ARG A 26 -1.75 -1.71 10.75
CA ARG A 26 -0.43 -1.11 10.94
C ARG A 26 -0.30 0.10 10.03
N THR A 27 -0.15 1.29 10.61
CA THR A 27 0.05 2.53 9.83
C THR A 27 1.52 2.64 9.43
N LEU A 28 1.79 2.56 8.12
CA LEU A 28 3.16 2.56 7.59
C LEU A 28 3.66 3.99 7.36
N ALA A 29 2.82 4.85 6.79
CA ALA A 29 3.16 6.25 6.52
C ALA A 29 1.91 7.14 6.51
N THR A 30 2.10 8.41 6.86
CA THR A 30 1.06 9.45 6.89
C THR A 30 1.64 10.81 6.53
N HIS A 31 0.81 11.71 6.02
CA HIS A 31 1.18 13.10 5.77
C HIS A 31 1.52 13.84 7.07
N ASP A 32 2.76 14.31 7.26
CA ASP A 32 3.20 15.06 8.44
C ASP A 32 2.83 14.40 9.79
N GLY A 33 2.82 13.06 9.84
CA GLY A 33 2.44 12.31 11.04
C GLY A 33 0.92 12.28 11.33
N SER A 34 0.09 12.78 10.40
CA SER A 34 -1.37 12.79 10.50
C SER A 34 -2.02 12.03 9.34
N PRO A 35 -3.02 11.15 9.58
CA PRO A 35 -3.71 10.43 8.53
C PRO A 35 -4.76 11.29 7.78
N SER A 36 -4.85 12.60 8.07
CA SER A 36 -5.94 13.45 7.58
C SER A 36 -5.89 13.72 6.08
N GLN A 37 -4.71 13.82 5.48
CA GLN A 37 -4.56 14.08 4.05
C GLN A 37 -4.26 12.82 3.25
N TRP A 38 -3.35 11.98 3.74
CA TRP A 38 -3.16 10.65 3.21
C TRP A 38 -2.59 9.69 4.26
N ARG A 39 -2.85 8.41 4.04
CA ARG A 39 -2.35 7.31 4.88
C ARG A 39 -2.05 6.09 4.01
N VAL A 40 -0.89 5.49 4.23
CA VAL A 40 -0.55 4.13 3.77
C VAL A 40 -0.54 3.21 4.98
N SER A 41 -1.29 2.11 4.91
CA SER A 41 -1.37 1.15 6.00
C SER A 41 -1.48 -0.29 5.51
N LEU A 42 -1.07 -1.23 6.36
CA LEU A 42 -1.29 -2.66 6.15
C LEU A 42 -2.38 -3.13 7.11
N ALA A 43 -3.49 -3.60 6.57
CA ALA A 43 -4.60 -4.14 7.34
C ALA A 43 -4.59 -5.67 7.31
N GLU A 44 -4.94 -6.30 8.42
CA GLU A 44 -5.32 -7.71 8.49
C GLU A 44 -6.82 -7.77 8.75
N ILE A 45 -7.55 -8.49 7.90
CA ILE A 45 -9.01 -8.58 7.90
C ILE A 45 -9.38 -10.05 8.13
N THR A 46 -10.00 -10.35 9.26
CA THR A 46 -10.21 -11.73 9.73
C THR A 46 -11.64 -12.22 9.62
N GLN A 47 -12.59 -11.32 9.41
CA GLN A 47 -14.00 -11.63 9.22
C GLN A 47 -14.67 -10.61 8.30
N ASP A 48 -15.81 -11.03 7.74
CA ASP A 48 -16.72 -10.15 7.01
C ASP A 48 -17.20 -8.99 7.88
N GLY A 49 -17.57 -7.89 7.24
CA GLY A 49 -18.22 -6.78 7.93
C GLY A 49 -18.08 -5.43 7.23
N PRO A 50 -18.62 -4.38 7.85
CA PRO A 50 -18.62 -3.06 7.26
C PRO A 50 -17.22 -2.46 7.28
N TYR A 51 -16.85 -1.86 6.16
CA TYR A 51 -15.72 -0.94 6.09
C TYR A 51 -16.12 0.43 6.64
N SER A 52 -15.18 1.10 7.30
CA SER A 52 -15.37 2.50 7.70
C SER A 52 -15.57 3.39 6.48
N ARG A 53 -16.52 4.31 6.59
CA ARG A 53 -16.79 5.38 5.63
C ARG A 53 -15.81 6.54 5.83
N PHE A 54 -15.31 7.08 4.73
CA PHE A 54 -14.40 8.24 4.72
C PHE A 54 -14.83 9.20 3.62
N ASP A 55 -15.49 10.29 4.03
CA ASP A 55 -15.97 11.30 3.08
C ASP A 55 -14.81 12.08 2.46
N GLY A 56 -14.88 12.31 1.14
CA GLY A 56 -13.85 13.04 0.41
C GLY A 56 -12.57 12.25 0.13
N VAL A 57 -12.54 10.94 0.40
CA VAL A 57 -11.33 10.11 0.35
C VAL A 57 -11.39 9.10 -0.79
N VAL A 58 -10.34 9.08 -1.62
CA VAL A 58 -10.11 7.99 -2.58
C VAL A 58 -9.29 6.91 -1.91
N ARG A 59 -9.72 5.65 -2.06
CA ARG A 59 -9.05 4.48 -1.52
C ARG A 59 -8.41 3.66 -2.65
N HIS A 60 -7.21 3.16 -2.38
CA HIS A 60 -6.64 2.04 -3.10
C HIS A 60 -6.42 0.89 -2.14
N SER A 61 -6.69 -0.33 -2.59
CA SER A 61 -6.36 -1.54 -1.85
C SER A 61 -5.64 -2.51 -2.78
N LEU A 62 -4.54 -3.05 -2.28
CA LEU A 62 -3.84 -4.19 -2.86
C LEU A 62 -3.93 -5.34 -1.86
N ILE A 63 -4.60 -6.43 -2.23
CA ILE A 63 -4.61 -7.64 -1.40
C ILE A 63 -3.25 -8.31 -1.55
N VAL A 64 -2.46 -8.27 -0.47
CA VAL A 64 -1.10 -8.79 -0.44
C VAL A 64 -1.03 -10.22 0.09
N ALA A 65 -2.04 -10.67 0.83
CA ALA A 65 -2.21 -12.07 1.22
C ALA A 65 -3.70 -12.43 1.37
N GLY A 66 -4.05 -13.69 1.14
CA GLY A 66 -5.43 -14.19 1.12
C GLY A 66 -6.05 -14.17 -0.28
N ARG A 67 -7.30 -14.62 -0.39
CA ARG A 67 -7.95 -14.90 -1.69
C ARG A 67 -8.81 -13.75 -2.23
N GLY A 68 -8.86 -12.63 -1.52
CA GLY A 68 -9.50 -11.40 -1.96
C GLY A 68 -10.68 -10.98 -1.10
N ILE A 69 -11.27 -9.84 -1.46
CA ILE A 69 -12.41 -9.25 -0.75
C ILE A 69 -13.38 -8.72 -1.80
N VAL A 70 -14.68 -8.93 -1.58
CA VAL A 70 -15.71 -8.29 -2.40
C VAL A 70 -16.44 -7.26 -1.54
N LEU A 71 -16.38 -6.00 -1.98
CA LEU A 71 -17.09 -4.88 -1.37
C LEU A 71 -18.42 -4.66 -2.08
N ARG A 72 -19.51 -4.46 -1.33
CA ARG A 72 -20.84 -4.16 -1.87
C ARG A 72 -21.47 -2.95 -1.20
N ASN A 73 -22.14 -2.13 -2.01
CA ASN A 73 -23.02 -1.07 -1.55
C ASN A 73 -24.20 -0.97 -2.53
N GLY A 74 -25.37 -1.50 -2.15
CA GLY A 74 -26.51 -1.61 -3.05
C GLY A 74 -26.15 -2.43 -4.30
N SER A 75 -26.31 -1.83 -5.49
CA SER A 75 -25.91 -2.44 -6.76
C SER A 75 -24.42 -2.31 -7.09
N ASN A 76 -23.68 -1.47 -6.36
CA ASN A 76 -22.26 -1.24 -6.62
C ASN A 76 -21.44 -2.38 -6.02
N THR A 77 -20.45 -2.85 -6.79
CA THR A 77 -19.53 -3.92 -6.38
C THR A 77 -18.11 -3.53 -6.73
N VAL A 78 -17.18 -3.72 -5.79
CA VAL A 78 -15.74 -3.61 -6.03
C VAL A 78 -15.10 -4.94 -5.65
N VAL A 79 -14.33 -5.52 -6.57
CA VAL A 79 -13.58 -6.76 -6.32
C VAL A 79 -12.13 -6.39 -6.03
N LEU A 80 -11.67 -6.74 -4.83
CA LEU A 80 -10.27 -6.63 -4.42
C LEU A 80 -9.61 -7.99 -4.64
N ALA A 81 -9.02 -8.18 -5.82
CA ALA A 81 -8.36 -9.43 -6.19
C ALA A 81 -6.94 -9.50 -5.61
N PRO A 82 -6.41 -10.71 -5.31
CA PRO A 82 -5.02 -10.89 -4.87
C PRO A 82 -4.03 -10.33 -5.89
N GLY A 83 -3.04 -9.55 -5.41
CA GLY A 83 -1.95 -9.03 -6.24
C GLY A 83 -2.33 -7.93 -7.23
N VAL A 84 -3.61 -7.54 -7.31
CA VAL A 84 -4.11 -6.51 -8.24
C VAL A 84 -4.58 -5.29 -7.46
N PRO A 85 -3.96 -4.11 -7.65
CA PRO A 85 -4.45 -2.88 -7.03
C PRO A 85 -5.85 -2.50 -7.56
N ALA A 86 -6.73 -2.08 -6.67
CA ALA A 86 -8.04 -1.57 -7.02
C ALA A 86 -8.29 -0.21 -6.36
N GLN A 87 -8.81 0.74 -7.13
CA GLN A 87 -9.23 2.07 -6.67
C GLN A 87 -10.75 2.10 -6.47
N TYR A 88 -11.22 2.74 -5.40
CA TYR A 88 -12.64 2.95 -5.11
C TYR A 88 -12.85 4.14 -4.17
N ASP A 89 -14.08 4.66 -4.15
CA ASP A 89 -14.47 5.79 -3.29
C ASP A 89 -14.62 5.34 -1.83
N GLY A 90 -14.26 6.23 -0.89
CA GLY A 90 -14.36 6.01 0.55
C GLY A 90 -15.72 6.36 1.15
N GLU A 91 -16.51 7.18 0.46
CA GLU A 91 -17.84 7.66 0.83
C GLU A 91 -18.88 6.55 0.98
N PRO A 92 -18.94 5.50 0.12
CA PRO A 92 -19.95 4.47 0.25
C PRO A 92 -19.76 3.64 1.51
N VAL A 93 -20.88 3.22 2.12
CA VAL A 93 -20.92 2.21 3.18
C VAL A 93 -20.67 0.85 2.55
N TRP A 94 -19.42 0.44 2.45
CA TRP A 94 -19.04 -0.84 1.85
C TRP A 94 -19.20 -1.98 2.85
N GLU A 95 -19.99 -2.98 2.50
CA GLU A 95 -20.02 -4.28 3.17
C GLU A 95 -18.97 -5.19 2.54
N ALA A 96 -17.99 -5.63 3.33
CA ALA A 96 -16.90 -6.48 2.86
C ALA A 96 -17.19 -7.95 3.16
N SER A 97 -17.07 -8.79 2.12
CA SER A 97 -17.05 -10.24 2.24
C SER A 97 -15.69 -10.78 1.84
N LEU A 98 -15.07 -11.54 2.73
CA LEU A 98 -13.82 -12.24 2.47
C LEU A 98 -14.05 -13.36 1.46
N VAL A 99 -13.15 -13.47 0.49
CA VAL A 99 -13.05 -14.65 -0.35
C VAL A 99 -12.16 -15.63 0.40
N ASP A 100 -12.72 -16.76 0.80
CA ASP A 100 -11.99 -17.93 1.33
C ASP A 100 -10.97 -17.59 2.45
N GLY A 101 -11.47 -16.95 3.51
CA GLY A 101 -10.71 -16.71 4.74
C GLY A 101 -10.04 -15.34 4.84
N ALA A 102 -9.18 -15.21 5.86
CA ALA A 102 -8.56 -13.93 6.21
C ALA A 102 -7.68 -13.38 5.09
N CYS A 103 -7.64 -12.05 4.98
CA CYS A 103 -6.83 -11.33 4.01
C CYS A 103 -5.94 -10.29 4.67
N GLN A 104 -4.85 -9.92 3.99
CA GLN A 104 -4.08 -8.72 4.29
C GLN A 104 -4.09 -7.77 3.11
N ALA A 105 -4.29 -6.48 3.39
CA ALA A 105 -4.44 -5.45 2.38
C ALA A 105 -3.49 -4.27 2.65
N LEU A 106 -2.65 -3.94 1.67
CA LEU A 106 -1.97 -2.65 1.62
C LEU A 106 -2.99 -1.61 1.15
N ASN A 107 -3.39 -0.74 2.06
CA ASN A 107 -4.35 0.32 1.84
C ASN A 107 -3.65 1.66 1.65
N VAL A 108 -4.12 2.43 0.66
CA VAL A 108 -3.74 3.82 0.47
C VAL A 108 -5.02 4.63 0.50
N MET A 109 -5.03 5.70 1.28
CA MET A 109 -6.16 6.62 1.40
C MET A 109 -5.63 8.02 1.16
N VAL A 110 -6.28 8.77 0.28
CA VAL A 110 -5.90 10.15 -0.07
C VAL A 110 -7.12 11.06 -0.08
N ASP A 111 -6.97 12.28 0.44
CA ASP A 111 -7.94 13.36 0.25
C ASP A 111 -8.05 13.70 -1.23
N ARG A 112 -9.26 13.56 -1.78
CA ARG A 112 -9.50 13.63 -3.23
C ARG A 112 -9.28 15.02 -3.83
N ASN A 113 -9.26 16.06 -2.99
CA ASN A 113 -9.14 17.44 -3.44
C ASN A 113 -7.69 17.93 -3.42
N SER A 114 -6.79 17.19 -2.77
CA SER A 114 -5.41 17.61 -2.56
C SER A 114 -4.39 16.62 -3.15
N TRP A 115 -4.71 15.33 -3.21
CA TRP A 115 -3.74 14.28 -3.53
C TRP A 115 -4.28 13.23 -4.51
N LEU A 116 -3.37 12.67 -5.30
CA LEU A 116 -3.56 11.46 -6.09
C LEU A 116 -2.68 10.34 -5.53
N ALA A 117 -3.11 9.10 -5.72
CA ALA A 117 -2.29 7.94 -5.45
C ALA A 117 -2.28 6.99 -6.65
N ARG A 118 -1.17 6.29 -6.83
CA ARG A 118 -1.01 5.15 -7.72
C ARG A 118 -0.31 4.03 -6.97
N VAL A 119 -0.75 2.79 -7.20
CA VAL A 119 -0.15 1.60 -6.62
C VAL A 119 0.26 0.68 -7.75
N GLU A 120 1.50 0.23 -7.74
CA GLU A 120 2.06 -0.63 -8.77
C GLU A 120 2.78 -1.83 -8.13
N THR A 121 2.46 -3.04 -8.57
CA THR A 121 3.16 -4.26 -8.15
C THR A 121 4.38 -4.49 -9.04
N LEU A 122 5.48 -4.95 -8.44
CA LEU A 122 6.73 -5.20 -9.17
C LEU A 122 6.78 -6.63 -9.68
N ALA A 123 7.10 -6.79 -10.96
CA ALA A 123 7.41 -8.07 -11.55
C ALA A 123 8.85 -8.51 -11.20
N PRO A 124 9.10 -9.82 -10.96
CA PRO A 124 10.45 -10.34 -10.79
C PRO A 124 11.36 -10.00 -11.96
N GLU A 125 12.64 -9.76 -11.68
CA GLU A 125 13.71 -9.57 -12.69
C GLU A 125 13.46 -8.43 -13.70
N THR A 126 12.47 -7.58 -13.44
CA THR A 126 12.16 -6.39 -14.23
C THR A 126 12.58 -5.15 -13.45
N VAL A 127 13.25 -4.22 -14.12
CA VAL A 127 13.52 -2.90 -13.55
C VAL A 127 12.27 -2.04 -13.77
N ALA A 128 11.61 -1.66 -12.68
CA ALA A 128 10.56 -0.65 -12.71
C ALA A 128 11.18 0.73 -12.41
N GLU A 129 10.80 1.74 -13.18
CA GLU A 129 11.29 3.11 -13.02
C GLU A 129 10.12 4.04 -12.71
N PHE A 130 10.29 4.86 -11.69
CA PHE A 130 9.33 5.85 -11.22
C PHE A 130 9.98 7.23 -11.27
N VAL A 131 9.35 8.15 -12.00
CA VAL A 131 9.76 9.57 -12.06
C VAL A 131 8.65 10.42 -11.43
N PRO A 132 8.60 10.49 -10.09
CA PRO A 132 7.56 11.22 -9.36
C PRO A 132 7.76 12.73 -9.48
N ARG A 133 6.67 13.50 -9.46
CA ARG A 133 6.75 14.97 -9.38
C ARG A 133 7.39 15.41 -8.05
N ILE A 134 8.10 16.53 -8.03
CA ILE A 134 8.56 17.16 -6.78
C ILE A 134 7.36 17.36 -5.85
N GLY A 135 7.54 17.10 -4.55
CA GLY A 135 6.47 17.15 -3.55
C GLY A 135 5.63 15.87 -3.45
N SER A 136 5.87 14.89 -4.31
CA SER A 136 5.30 13.55 -4.16
C SER A 136 6.02 12.76 -3.07
N VAL A 137 5.38 11.70 -2.60
CA VAL A 137 5.92 10.72 -1.66
C VAL A 137 5.82 9.33 -2.29
N LEU A 138 6.87 8.52 -2.10
CA LEU A 138 6.89 7.12 -2.51
C LEU A 138 6.98 6.25 -1.27
N VAL A 139 6.15 5.22 -1.21
CA VAL A 139 6.27 4.14 -0.22
C VAL A 139 6.57 2.86 -0.98
N VAL A 140 7.77 2.33 -0.80
CA VAL A 140 8.14 1.03 -1.34
C VAL A 140 7.87 -0.02 -0.27
N PHE A 141 7.10 -1.05 -0.62
CA PHE A 141 6.75 -2.18 0.23
C PHE A 141 7.38 -3.44 -0.36
N SER A 142 8.25 -4.12 0.38
CA SER A 142 9.02 -5.25 -0.17
C SER A 142 8.20 -6.53 -0.37
N GLY A 143 7.03 -6.65 0.27
CA GLY A 143 6.33 -7.93 0.38
C GLY A 143 7.23 -9.01 1.00
N ASP A 144 7.10 -10.25 0.56
CA ASP A 144 7.97 -11.36 1.00
C ASP A 144 9.27 -11.45 0.18
N GLY A 145 9.43 -10.59 -0.83
CA GLY A 145 10.60 -10.53 -1.70
C GLY A 145 11.71 -9.61 -1.17
N ARG A 146 12.88 -9.69 -1.83
CA ARG A 146 13.96 -8.71 -1.67
C ARG A 146 13.92 -7.71 -2.81
N CYS A 147 13.80 -6.43 -2.49
CA CYS A 147 13.78 -5.35 -3.48
C CYS A 147 15.06 -4.54 -3.40
N GLU A 148 15.77 -4.38 -4.52
CA GLU A 148 16.83 -3.39 -4.64
C GLU A 148 16.20 -2.08 -5.13
N ILE A 149 16.45 -0.99 -4.42
CA ILE A 149 16.05 0.35 -4.86
C ILE A 149 17.29 1.18 -5.16
N ARG A 150 17.27 1.93 -6.26
CA ARG A 150 18.31 2.91 -6.59
C ARG A 150 17.73 4.27 -6.91
N ARG A 151 18.43 5.32 -6.49
CA ARG A 151 18.09 6.72 -6.77
C ARG A 151 19.31 7.61 -6.63
N ALA A 152 19.49 8.54 -7.56
CA ALA A 152 20.60 9.50 -7.54
C ALA A 152 21.98 8.84 -7.32
N GLY A 153 22.20 7.65 -7.89
CA GLY A 153 23.44 6.88 -7.75
C GLY A 153 23.57 6.09 -6.44
N GLU A 154 22.68 6.30 -5.47
CA GLU A 154 22.63 5.52 -4.24
C GLU A 154 21.84 4.23 -4.44
N ARG A 155 22.23 3.20 -3.68
CA ARG A 155 21.56 1.89 -3.67
C ARG A 155 21.20 1.50 -2.25
N CYS A 156 20.00 0.95 -2.08
CA CYS A 156 19.58 0.28 -0.86
C CYS A 156 18.95 -1.08 -1.16
N MET A 157 19.28 -2.09 -0.36
CA MET A 157 18.61 -3.40 -0.39
C MET A 157 17.53 -3.42 0.68
N MET A 158 16.30 -3.68 0.27
CA MET A 158 15.16 -3.90 1.15
C MET A 158 14.99 -5.39 1.44
N PRO A 159 15.15 -5.83 2.71
CA PRO A 159 14.80 -7.18 3.12
C PRO A 159 13.29 -7.46 2.97
N PRO A 160 12.87 -8.73 2.98
CA PRO A 160 11.46 -9.09 3.07
C PRO A 160 10.77 -8.46 4.27
N ARG A 161 9.47 -8.19 4.11
CA ARG A 161 8.57 -7.61 5.10
C ARG A 161 9.08 -6.30 5.67
N THR A 162 9.57 -5.43 4.79
CA THR A 162 9.98 -4.06 5.10
C THR A 162 9.31 -3.05 4.19
N PHE A 163 9.36 -1.79 4.59
CA PHE A 163 8.98 -0.67 3.75
C PHE A 163 9.93 0.52 3.96
N VAL A 164 9.94 1.45 3.02
CA VAL A 164 10.62 2.74 3.15
C VAL A 164 9.75 3.84 2.54
N THR A 165 9.75 5.00 3.18
CA THR A 165 9.10 6.22 2.69
C THR A 165 10.16 7.18 2.16
N LEU A 166 9.93 7.73 0.98
CA LEU A 166 10.88 8.58 0.26
C LEU A 166 10.15 9.82 -0.26
N ASP A 167 10.66 11.02 0.03
CA ASP A 167 10.18 12.24 -0.62
C ASP A 167 10.75 12.36 -2.03
N ALA A 168 9.92 12.78 -2.99
CA ALA A 168 10.32 13.01 -4.37
C ALA A 168 11.21 14.27 -4.50
N ASP A 169 12.33 14.13 -5.21
CA ASP A 169 13.39 15.12 -5.41
C ASP A 169 13.71 15.31 -6.91
N ALA A 170 12.77 14.92 -7.77
CA ALA A 170 12.88 14.79 -9.23
C ALA A 170 13.87 13.73 -9.74
N SER A 171 14.65 13.06 -8.89
CA SER A 171 15.50 11.94 -9.33
C SER A 171 14.65 10.69 -9.55
N PRO A 172 14.85 9.95 -10.66
CA PRO A 172 14.20 8.67 -10.86
C PRO A 172 14.50 7.69 -9.73
N LEU A 173 13.47 6.99 -9.25
CA LEU A 173 13.59 5.82 -8.41
C LEU A 173 13.46 4.59 -9.28
N THR A 174 14.47 3.72 -9.25
CA THR A 174 14.37 2.39 -9.85
C THR A 174 14.20 1.34 -8.76
N CYS A 175 13.36 0.35 -9.02
CA CYS A 175 13.10 -0.77 -8.14
C CYS A 175 13.26 -2.08 -8.91
N THR A 176 13.93 -3.05 -8.30
CA THR A 176 14.14 -4.37 -8.89
C THR A 176 13.89 -5.44 -7.85
N LEU A 177 12.89 -6.29 -8.10
CA LEU A 177 12.64 -7.47 -7.29
C LEU A 177 13.70 -8.54 -7.64
N THR A 178 14.60 -8.81 -6.69
CA THR A 178 15.82 -9.62 -6.89
C THR A 178 15.62 -11.14 -6.76
N SER A 179 14.40 -11.59 -6.45
CA SER A 179 14.04 -13.00 -6.41
C SER A 179 12.57 -13.18 -6.78
N SER A 180 12.23 -14.20 -7.56
CA SER A 180 10.84 -14.59 -7.78
C SER A 180 10.18 -14.91 -6.44
N ALA A 181 9.07 -14.22 -6.16
CA ALA A 181 8.25 -14.55 -5.01
C ALA A 181 7.65 -15.96 -5.22
N LEU A 182 7.49 -16.73 -4.13
CA LEU A 182 6.81 -18.03 -4.18
C LEU A 182 5.36 -17.84 -4.67
N GLU A 183 4.72 -18.91 -5.17
CA GLU A 183 3.26 -18.91 -5.31
C GLU A 183 2.64 -18.51 -3.96
N ASP A 184 1.71 -17.55 -3.97
CA ASP A 184 1.06 -16.93 -2.79
C ASP A 184 1.92 -16.00 -1.91
N ALA A 185 3.13 -15.62 -2.33
CA ALA A 185 3.94 -14.65 -1.61
C ALA A 185 3.37 -13.22 -1.69
N MET A 186 3.58 -12.42 -0.63
CA MET A 186 3.20 -11.01 -0.67
C MET A 186 3.96 -10.27 -1.78
N PRO A 187 3.26 -9.57 -2.69
CA PRO A 187 3.91 -8.85 -3.77
C PRO A 187 4.73 -7.69 -3.24
N CYS A 188 5.85 -7.41 -3.90
CA CYS A 188 6.51 -6.12 -3.76
C CYS A 188 5.68 -5.06 -4.52
N ALA A 189 5.51 -3.89 -3.92
CA ALA A 189 4.72 -2.82 -4.51
C ALA A 189 5.34 -1.44 -4.23
N VAL A 190 5.09 -0.50 -5.13
CA VAL A 190 5.41 0.92 -4.97
C VAL A 190 4.10 1.69 -4.96
N VAL A 191 3.91 2.48 -3.90
CA VAL A 191 2.86 3.48 -3.81
C VAL A 191 3.48 4.83 -4.14
N VAL A 192 2.89 5.57 -5.07
CA VAL A 192 3.24 6.96 -5.38
C VAL A 192 2.07 7.83 -4.99
N ILE A 193 2.29 8.82 -4.12
CA ILE A 193 1.30 9.80 -3.67
C ILE A 193 1.76 11.16 -4.16
N GLU A 194 0.97 11.82 -4.99
CA GLU A 194 1.36 13.08 -5.64
C GLU A 194 0.35 14.20 -5.32
N PRO A 195 0.81 15.44 -5.12
CA PRO A 195 -0.11 16.56 -5.00
C PRO A 195 -0.82 16.81 -6.34
N LEU A 196 -2.07 17.28 -6.26
CA LEU A 196 -2.88 17.62 -7.44
C LEU A 196 -2.42 18.92 -8.13
N ALA A 197 -1.75 19.81 -7.40
CA ALA A 197 -1.25 21.11 -7.86
C ALA A 197 0.26 21.23 -7.66
#